data_AF-A0A0R3TBY7-F1
#
_entry.id   AF-A0A0R3TBY7-F1
#
_cell.length_a   1.000
_cell.length_b   1.000
_cell.length_c   1.000
_cell.angle_alpha   90.00
_cell.angle_beta   90.00
_cell.angle_gamma   90.00
#
_symmetry.space_group_name_H-M   'P 1'
#
loop_
_entity.id
_entity.type
_entity.pdbx_description
1 polymer ?
#
loop_
_entity_poly.entity_id
_entity_poly.type
_entity_poly.pdbx_seq_one_letter_code
_entity_poly.pdbx_strand_id
1 'polypeptide(L)'
;LCSMQAFLQYCAPSMVKENVARRLLPPLECALNFLGIMPDIVKAYGSHLSAPASLLRLRLYRCLTLLPPTSYSSGFNVLLRELVAEFTLTDSSSTTAVCLASLLGQSEDSVVLNSWCRASDQQIIENAVSFCF
;
A
#
# COMPACT_ATOMS: atom_id res chain seq x y z
N LEU A 1 -0.56 -3.30 -8.17
CA LEU A 1 0.44 -3.06 -7.10
C LEU A 1 1.16 -4.32 -6.64
N CYS A 2 0.51 -5.47 -6.44
CA CYS A 2 1.20 -6.69 -5.99
C CYS A 2 2.35 -7.13 -6.92
N SER A 3 2.16 -7.06 -8.23
CA SER A 3 3.22 -7.31 -9.22
C SER A 3 4.37 -6.31 -9.12
N MET A 4 4.07 -5.03 -8.90
CA MET A 4 5.08 -3.97 -8.71
C MET A 4 5.87 -4.18 -7.41
N GLN A 5 5.20 -4.55 -6.32
CA GLN A 5 5.85 -4.88 -5.05
C GLN A 5 6.79 -6.08 -5.21
N ALA A 6 6.31 -7.18 -5.81
CA ALA A 6 7.13 -8.37 -6.05
C ALA A 6 8.33 -8.06 -6.94
N PHE A 7 8.13 -7.25 -8.00
CA PHE A 7 9.21 -6.79 -8.84
C PHE A 7 10.24 -5.97 -8.07
N LEU A 8 9.80 -4.99 -7.27
CA LEU A 8 10.69 -4.15 -6.45
C LEU A 8 11.47 -4.98 -5.42
N GLN A 9 10.85 -6.03 -4.88
CA GLN A 9 11.45 -6.88 -3.85
C GLN A 9 12.45 -7.90 -4.41
N TYR A 10 12.13 -8.53 -5.54
CA TYR A 10 12.91 -9.68 -6.04
C TYR A 10 13.72 -9.39 -7.30
N CYS A 11 13.28 -8.46 -8.15
CA CYS A 11 13.89 -8.22 -9.45
C CYS A 11 14.74 -6.94 -9.46
N ALA A 12 14.21 -5.84 -8.91
CA ALA A 12 14.87 -4.52 -8.95
C ALA A 12 16.31 -4.50 -8.38
N PRO A 13 16.64 -5.21 -7.28
CA PRO A 13 18.01 -5.22 -6.74
C PRO A 13 19.06 -5.83 -7.68
N SER A 14 18.65 -6.76 -8.55
CA SER A 14 19.54 -7.44 -9.50
C SER A 14 19.78 -6.62 -10.78
N MET A 15 18.92 -5.64 -11.06
CA MET A 15 18.91 -4.87 -12.31
C MET A 15 19.77 -3.60 -12.24
N VAL A 16 21.05 -3.76 -11.90
CA VAL A 16 22.03 -2.69 -11.61
C VAL A 16 22.14 -1.59 -12.70
N LYS A 17 21.81 -1.90 -13.96
CA LYS A 17 21.95 -0.98 -15.10
C LYS A 17 20.65 -0.27 -15.48
N GLU A 18 19.51 -0.78 -15.07
CA GLU A 18 18.23 -0.35 -15.57
C GLU A 18 17.49 0.37 -14.43
N ASN A 19 17.18 1.65 -14.62
CA ASN A 19 16.44 2.45 -13.65
C ASN A 19 14.95 2.03 -13.60
N VAL A 20 14.68 0.73 -13.43
CA VAL A 20 13.31 0.18 -13.50
C VAL A 20 12.46 0.67 -12.34
N ALA A 21 13.07 0.92 -11.17
CA ALA A 21 12.43 1.62 -10.06
C ALA A 21 11.90 3.01 -10.48
N ARG A 22 12.61 3.74 -11.35
CA ARG A 22 12.14 5.03 -11.88
C ARG A 22 10.98 4.86 -12.87
N ARG A 23 10.91 3.74 -13.61
CA ARG A 23 9.78 3.45 -14.52
C ARG A 23 8.52 3.07 -13.75
N LEU A 24 8.67 2.54 -12.54
CA LEU A 24 7.56 2.29 -11.62
C LEU A 24 7.12 3.54 -10.85
N LEU A 25 7.91 4.61 -10.87
CA LEU A 25 7.60 5.82 -10.13
C LEU A 25 6.32 6.51 -10.63
N PRO A 26 6.10 6.76 -11.95
CA PRO A 26 4.88 7.40 -12.42
C PRO A 26 3.58 6.69 -12.01
N PRO A 27 3.43 5.35 -12.17
CA PRO A 27 2.20 4.70 -11.73
C PRO A 27 2.03 4.69 -10.19
N LEU A 28 3.13 4.73 -9.42
CA LEU A 28 3.05 4.85 -7.96
C LEU A 28 2.66 6.26 -7.52
N GLU A 29 3.15 7.30 -8.18
CA GLU A 29 2.72 8.69 -7.96
C GLU A 29 1.24 8.87 -8.32
N CYS A 30 0.79 8.30 -9.43
CA CYS A 30 -0.63 8.29 -9.79
C CYS A 30 -1.48 7.59 -8.72
N ALA A 31 -1.04 6.44 -8.21
CA ALA A 31 -1.75 5.73 -7.14
C ALA A 31 -1.78 6.52 -5.83
N LEU A 32 -0.71 7.27 -5.52
CA LEU A 32 -0.65 8.14 -4.35
C LEU A 32 -1.60 9.34 -4.46
N ASN A 33 -1.67 9.96 -5.64
CA ASN A 33 -2.63 11.03 -5.88
C ASN A 33 -4.07 10.51 -5.86
N PHE A 34 -4.31 9.31 -6.40
CA PHE A 34 -5.61 8.64 -6.31
C PHE A 34 -6.00 8.31 -4.87
N LEU A 35 -5.04 7.91 -4.02
CA LEU A 35 -5.29 7.68 -2.61
C LEU A 35 -5.81 8.95 -1.91
N GLY A 36 -5.26 10.12 -2.23
CA GLY A 36 -5.69 11.40 -1.65
C GLY A 36 -7.12 11.82 -1.97
N ILE A 37 -7.70 11.35 -3.08
CA ILE A 37 -9.12 11.61 -3.44
C ILE A 37 -10.05 10.46 -3.01
N MET A 38 -9.50 9.34 -2.54
CA MET A 38 -10.27 8.16 -2.18
C MET A 38 -11.29 8.41 -1.05
N PRO A 39 -11.03 9.24 -0.01
CA PRO A 39 -12.03 9.57 0.99
C PRO A 39 -13.29 10.22 0.39
N ASP A 40 -13.13 11.12 -0.58
CA ASP A 40 -14.25 11.77 -1.28
C ASP A 40 -15.03 10.77 -2.13
N ILE A 41 -14.34 9.85 -2.79
CA ILE A 41 -14.95 8.76 -3.56
C ILE A 41 -15.78 7.85 -2.63
N VAL A 42 -15.22 7.43 -1.49
CA VAL A 42 -15.95 6.61 -0.50
C VAL A 42 -17.18 7.36 0.01
N LYS A 43 -17.05 8.67 0.25
CA LYS A 43 -18.17 9.51 0.70
C LYS A 43 -19.26 9.64 -0.37
N ALA A 44 -18.89 9.74 -1.65
CA ALA A 44 -19.82 9.90 -2.76
C ALA A 44 -20.53 8.60 -3.17
N TYR A 45 -19.82 7.47 -3.13
CA TYR A 45 -20.28 6.19 -3.69
C TYR A 45 -20.58 5.11 -2.63
N GLY A 46 -20.23 5.36 -1.36
CA GLY A 46 -20.59 4.52 -0.22
C GLY A 46 -19.44 3.68 0.37
N SER A 47 -19.71 3.15 1.57
CA SER A 47 -18.73 2.46 2.42
C SER A 47 -18.24 1.11 1.90
N HIS A 48 -18.89 0.53 0.88
CA HIS A 48 -18.40 -0.68 0.22
C HIS A 48 -17.01 -0.47 -0.43
N LEU A 49 -16.64 0.79 -0.68
CA LEU A 49 -15.32 1.16 -1.19
C LEU A 49 -14.26 1.32 -0.09
N SER A 50 -14.64 1.33 1.20
CA SER A 50 -13.69 1.52 2.31
C SER A 50 -12.68 0.39 2.41
N ALA A 51 -13.13 -0.87 2.30
CA ALA A 51 -12.24 -2.03 2.32
C ALA A 51 -11.21 -2.04 1.17
N PRO A 52 -11.59 -1.86 -0.11
CA PRO A 52 -10.62 -1.76 -1.20
C PRO A 52 -9.75 -0.50 -1.12
N ALA A 53 -10.24 0.62 -0.58
CA ALA A 53 -9.43 1.81 -0.31
C ALA A 53 -8.29 1.52 0.70
N SER A 54 -8.63 0.87 1.80
CA SER A 54 -7.68 0.42 2.81
C SER A 54 -6.63 -0.55 2.25
N LEU A 55 -7.05 -1.48 1.39
CA LEU A 55 -6.15 -2.41 0.72
C LEU A 55 -5.18 -1.68 -0.23
N LEU A 56 -5.69 -0.73 -1.02
CA LEU A 56 -4.87 0.10 -1.91
C LEU A 56 -3.80 0.86 -1.11
N ARG A 57 -4.20 1.51 -0.01
CA ARG A 57 -3.30 2.24 0.90
C ARG A 57 -2.15 1.35 1.37
N LEU A 58 -2.48 0.18 1.91
CA LEU A 58 -1.49 -0.78 2.42
C LEU A 58 -0.52 -1.24 1.34
N ARG A 59 -1.02 -1.57 0.14
CA ARG A 59 -0.20 -2.05 -0.98
C ARG A 59 0.69 -0.96 -1.55
N LEU A 60 0.20 0.27 -1.59
CA LEU A 60 0.97 1.41 -2.05
C LEU A 60 2.13 1.67 -1.09
N TYR A 61 1.87 1.72 0.22
CA TYR A 61 2.93 1.99 1.21
C TYR A 61 4.00 0.90 1.20
N ARG A 62 3.64 -0.38 1.02
CA ARG A 62 4.60 -1.47 0.79
C ARG A 62 5.51 -1.26 -0.41
N CYS A 63 4.99 -0.68 -1.50
CA CYS A 63 5.83 -0.36 -2.65
C CYS A 63 6.76 0.81 -2.33
N LEU A 64 6.26 1.84 -1.65
CA LEU A 64 7.04 3.03 -1.26
C LEU A 64 8.16 2.71 -0.26
N THR A 65 7.98 1.74 0.64
CA THR A 65 9.03 1.28 1.57
C THR A 65 10.18 0.56 0.88
N LEU A 66 9.99 0.06 -0.34
CA LEU A 66 11.02 -0.59 -1.15
C LEU A 66 11.82 0.40 -2.02
N LEU A 67 11.44 1.68 -2.00
CA LEU A 67 12.05 2.73 -2.81
C LEU A 67 12.77 3.74 -1.91
N PRO A 68 13.88 4.35 -2.38
CA PRO A 68 14.48 5.47 -1.68
C PRO A 68 13.46 6.61 -1.53
N PRO A 69 13.28 7.20 -0.32
CA PRO A 69 12.25 8.21 -0.07
C PRO A 69 12.40 9.47 -0.94
N THR A 70 13.63 9.81 -1.33
CA THR A 70 13.92 10.91 -2.26
C THR A 70 13.23 10.74 -3.62
N SER A 71 12.90 9.50 -4.01
CA SER A 71 12.34 9.18 -5.31
C SER A 71 10.91 9.68 -5.47
N TYR A 72 10.11 9.76 -4.40
CA TYR A 72 8.69 10.16 -4.43
C TYR A 72 8.42 11.43 -3.62
N SER A 73 9.42 12.32 -3.54
CA SER A 73 9.35 13.56 -2.77
C SER A 73 8.23 14.50 -3.19
N SER A 74 7.87 14.49 -4.48
CA SER A 74 6.71 15.17 -5.08
C SER A 74 5.40 14.85 -4.35
N GLY A 75 5.24 13.61 -3.88
CA GLY A 75 4.03 13.08 -3.26
C GLY A 75 4.02 13.15 -1.73
N PHE A 76 5.09 13.60 -1.07
CA PHE A 76 5.19 13.59 0.39
C PHE A 76 4.06 14.33 1.08
N ASN A 77 3.58 15.43 0.50
CA ASN A 77 2.52 16.21 1.10
C ASN A 77 1.19 15.43 1.16
N VAL A 78 0.89 14.61 0.16
CA VAL A 78 -0.28 13.71 0.15
C VAL A 78 -0.05 12.57 1.14
N LEU A 79 1.12 11.93 1.08
CA LEU A 79 1.48 10.82 1.94
C LEU A 79 1.40 11.17 3.43
N LEU A 80 1.96 12.32 3.83
CA LEU A 80 1.94 12.77 5.22
C LEU A 80 0.52 13.09 5.69
N ARG A 81 -0.31 13.71 4.85
CA ARG A 81 -1.71 13.98 5.19
C ARG A 81 -2.50 12.69 5.39
N GLU A 82 -2.33 11.72 4.50
CA GLU A 82 -2.96 10.41 4.64
C GLU A 82 -2.48 9.65 5.88
N LEU A 83 -1.17 9.67 6.17
CA LEU A 83 -0.62 9.03 7.37
C LEU A 83 -1.13 9.68 8.66
N VAL A 84 -1.15 11.01 8.73
CA VAL A 84 -1.69 11.73 9.89
C VAL A 84 -3.17 11.41 10.06
N ALA A 85 -3.96 11.45 9.00
CA ALA A 85 -5.38 11.10 9.07
C ALA A 85 -5.58 9.66 9.57
N GLU A 86 -4.81 8.70 9.07
CA GLU A 86 -4.90 7.31 9.48
C GLU A 86 -4.54 7.13 10.97
N PHE A 87 -3.49 7.79 11.49
CA PHE A 87 -3.10 7.64 12.89
C PHE A 87 -3.90 8.47 13.89
N THR A 88 -4.53 9.58 13.47
CA THR A 88 -5.21 10.51 14.39
C THR A 88 -6.74 10.46 14.31
N LEU A 89 -7.31 10.05 13.18
CA LEU A 89 -8.75 10.09 12.93
C LEU A 89 -9.41 8.71 12.83
N THR A 90 -8.65 7.60 12.77
CA THR A 90 -9.26 6.27 12.79
C THR A 90 -9.46 5.81 14.24
N ASP A 91 -10.71 5.49 14.60
CA ASP A 91 -11.06 4.88 15.89
C ASP A 91 -10.42 3.49 16.00
N SER A 92 -9.18 3.44 16.49
CA SER A 92 -8.46 2.39 17.23
C SER A 92 -8.51 0.90 16.79
N SER A 93 -9.18 0.54 15.70
CA SER A 93 -9.30 -0.85 15.21
C SER A 93 -9.12 -0.97 13.69
N SER A 94 -8.61 0.08 13.04
CA SER A 94 -8.28 0.02 11.63
C SER A 94 -7.08 -0.92 11.44
N THR A 95 -7.33 -2.15 10.98
CA THR A 95 -6.30 -3.16 10.68
C THR A 95 -5.18 -2.58 9.81
N THR A 96 -5.47 -1.56 8.99
CA THR A 96 -4.47 -0.81 8.22
C THR A 96 -3.48 -0.08 9.10
N ALA A 97 -3.89 0.69 10.10
CA ALA A 97 -2.97 1.42 10.98
C ALA A 97 -1.97 0.49 11.67
N VAL A 98 -2.43 -0.69 12.13
CA VAL A 98 -1.57 -1.73 12.73
C VAL A 98 -0.60 -2.30 11.69
N CYS A 99 -1.09 -2.69 10.51
CA CYS A 99 -0.23 -3.20 9.44
C CYS A 99 0.80 -2.15 8.96
N LEU A 100 0.42 -0.88 8.91
CA LEU A 100 1.30 0.23 8.54
C LEU A 100 2.35 0.49 9.61
N ALA A 101 1.97 0.49 10.89
CA ALA A 101 2.92 0.59 11.98
C ALA A 101 3.94 -0.54 11.95
N SER A 102 3.53 -1.78 11.65
CA SER A 102 4.48 -2.89 11.46
C SER A 102 5.34 -2.76 10.21
N LEU A 103 4.81 -2.21 9.11
CA LEU A 103 5.60 -1.94 7.89
C LEU A 103 6.66 -0.86 8.10
N LEU A 104 6.34 0.17 8.89
CA LEU A 104 7.23 1.29 9.18
C LEU A 104 8.18 1.00 10.35
N GLY A 105 7.76 0.15 11.29
CA GLY A 105 8.46 -0.14 12.54
C GLY A 105 9.27 -1.44 12.53
N GLN A 106 9.89 -1.81 11.40
CA GLN A 106 10.69 -3.04 11.29
C GLN A 106 11.92 -3.04 12.24
N SER A 107 11.68 -3.48 13.48
CA SER A 107 12.55 -4.31 14.31
C SER A 107 12.21 -5.79 14.02
N GLU A 108 13.22 -6.67 14.03
CA GLU A 108 13.20 -8.04 13.46
C GLU A 108 12.14 -9.05 13.99
N ASP A 109 11.23 -8.68 14.89
CA ASP A 109 10.40 -9.65 15.61
C ASP A 109 8.96 -9.85 15.07
N SER A 110 8.58 -9.23 13.95
CA SER A 110 7.17 -9.27 13.45
C SER A 110 6.90 -10.36 12.40
N VAL A 111 7.22 -11.62 12.73
CA VAL A 111 6.93 -12.79 11.85
C VAL A 111 5.42 -13.04 11.73
N VAL A 112 4.63 -12.67 12.74
CA VAL A 112 3.20 -12.98 12.83
C VAL A 112 2.33 -12.01 12.03
N LEU A 113 2.70 -10.73 11.87
CA LEU A 113 1.87 -9.80 11.10
C LEU A 113 2.08 -9.90 9.59
N ASN A 114 3.27 -10.34 9.17
CA ASN A 114 3.56 -10.59 7.77
C ASN A 114 2.76 -11.79 7.21
N SER A 115 2.45 -12.79 8.06
CA SER A 115 1.60 -13.92 7.69
C SER A 115 0.13 -13.53 7.54
N TRP A 116 -0.39 -12.62 8.36
CA TRP A 116 -1.76 -12.10 8.23
C TRP A 116 -1.99 -11.32 6.94
N CYS A 117 -1.03 -10.50 6.54
CA CYS A 117 -1.17 -9.77 5.28
C CYS A 117 -1.01 -10.68 4.05
N ARG A 118 -0.27 -11.80 4.16
CA ARG A 118 -0.26 -12.86 3.14
C ARG A 118 -1.58 -13.66 3.14
N ALA A 119 -2.18 -13.87 4.30
CA ALA A 119 -3.49 -14.53 4.40
C ALA A 119 -4.61 -13.70 3.74
N SER A 120 -4.60 -12.37 3.89
CA SER A 120 -5.53 -11.50 3.15
C SER A 120 -5.27 -11.50 1.64
N ASP A 121 -4.02 -11.63 1.17
CA ASP A 121 -3.74 -11.82 -0.26
C ASP A 121 -4.36 -13.12 -0.79
N GLN A 122 -4.24 -14.20 -0.02
CA GLN A 122 -4.78 -15.50 -0.40
C GLN A 122 -6.32 -15.52 -0.37
N GLN A 123 -6.94 -14.93 0.64
CA GLN A 123 -8.40 -14.78 0.68
C GLN A 123 -8.94 -13.88 -0.45
N ILE A 124 -8.20 -12.86 -0.89
CA ILE A 124 -8.62 -12.02 -2.03
C ILE A 124 -8.50 -12.79 -3.35
N ILE A 125 -7.46 -13.62 -3.51
CA ILE A 125 -7.32 -14.52 -4.66
C ILE A 125 -8.46 -15.55 -4.68
N GLU A 126 -8.78 -16.16 -3.53
CA GLU A 126 -9.86 -17.15 -3.41
C GLU A 126 -11.24 -16.52 -3.66
N ASN A 127 -11.50 -15.32 -3.15
CA ASN A 127 -12.76 -14.60 -3.39
C ASN A 127 -12.89 -14.07 -4.83
N ALA A 128 -11.79 -13.69 -5.49
CA ALA A 128 -11.81 -13.30 -6.90
C ALA A 128 -12.09 -14.50 -7.83
N VAL A 129 -11.66 -15.70 -7.45
CA VAL A 129 -12.00 -16.94 -8.18
C VAL A 129 -13.46 -17.35 -7.93
N SER A 130 -14.00 -17.13 -6.73
CA SER A 130 -15.40 -17.45 -6.42
C SER A 130 -16.43 -16.49 -7.06
N PHE A 131 -16.01 -15.35 -7.58
CA PHE A 131 -16.88 -14.43 -8.35
C PHE A 131 -16.81 -14.69 -9.87
N CYS A 132 -16.04 -15.69 -10.29
CA CYS A 132 -15.90 -16.12 -11.69
C CYS A 132 -16.53 -17.50 -11.97
N PHE A 133 -17.38 -18.01 -11.08
CA PHE A 133 -18.24 -19.16 -11.30
C PHE A 133 -19.68 -18.87 -10.88
#